data_AF-A0A7Y5RII6-F1
#
_entry.id   AF-A0A7Y5RII6-F1
#
_cell.length_a   1.000
_cell.length_b   1.000
_cell.length_c   1.000
_cell.angle_alpha   90.00
_cell.angle_beta   90.00
_cell.angle_gamma   90.00
#
_symmetry.space_group_name_H-M   'P 1'
#
loop_
_entity.id
_entity.type
_entity.pdbx_description
1 polymer ?
#
loop_
_entity_poly.entity_id
_entity_poly.type
_entity_poly.pdbx_seq_one_letter_code
_entity_poly.pdbx_strand_id
1 'polypeptide(L)'
;MAWRPAARHDWPAALAALDETRRAAEEGRSARYRNEIGVDARADTRASLTADCEAAGLEVAAWYGIRVASDDVPVEQPAPDGEDLAALLDVEERLGSTDPYRALGTLVHVVARRGG
;
A
#
# COMPACT_ATOMS: atom_id res chain seq x y z
N MET A 1 -4.84 -3.51 -2.92
CA MET A 1 -5.81 -3.14 -3.98
C MET A 1 -7.26 -3.33 -3.56
N ALA A 2 -7.73 -4.54 -3.20
CA ALA A 2 -9.15 -4.78 -2.92
C ALA A 2 -9.66 -4.15 -1.61
N TRP A 3 -8.76 -3.85 -0.67
CA TRP A 3 -9.13 -3.28 0.63
C TRP A 3 -9.82 -1.92 0.53
N ARG A 4 -9.22 -0.95 -0.18
CA ARG A 4 -9.78 0.40 -0.35
C ARG A 4 -11.22 0.41 -0.87
N PRO A 5 -11.57 -0.20 -2.03
CA PRO A 5 -12.96 -0.24 -2.48
C PRO A 5 -13.87 -1.00 -1.50
N ALA A 6 -13.39 -2.05 -0.81
CA ALA A 6 -14.17 -2.74 0.21
C ALA A 6 -14.47 -1.83 1.42
N ALA A 7 -13.50 -1.05 1.89
CA ALA A 7 -13.69 -0.08 2.97
C ALA A 7 -14.71 1.02 2.59
N ARG A 8 -14.77 1.37 1.30
CA ARG A 8 -15.75 2.32 0.73
C ARG A 8 -17.10 1.68 0.35
N HIS A 9 -17.31 0.40 0.65
CA HIS A 9 -18.50 -0.36 0.27
C HIS A 9 -18.74 -0.49 -1.25
N ASP A 10 -17.72 -0.28 -2.08
CA ASP A 10 -17.75 -0.56 -3.51
C ASP A 10 -17.42 -2.04 -3.76
N TRP A 11 -18.41 -2.89 -3.50
CA TRP A 11 -18.30 -4.35 -3.64
C TRP A 11 -17.94 -4.80 -5.05
N PRO A 12 -18.55 -4.24 -6.12
CA PRO A 12 -18.16 -4.59 -7.49
C PRO A 12 -16.67 -4.32 -7.76
N ALA A 13 -16.14 -3.16 -7.35
CA ALA A 13 -14.73 -2.85 -7.54
C ALA A 13 -13.82 -3.74 -6.67
N ALA A 14 -14.22 -4.04 -5.44
CA ALA A 14 -13.48 -4.95 -4.56
C ALA A 14 -13.38 -6.36 -5.16
N LEU A 15 -14.49 -6.91 -5.68
CA LEU A 15 -14.50 -8.21 -6.35
C LEU A 15 -13.64 -8.21 -7.62
N ALA A 16 -13.75 -7.17 -8.46
CA ALA A 16 -12.92 -7.04 -9.66
C ALA A 16 -11.42 -7.00 -9.33
N ALA A 17 -11.03 -6.30 -8.26
CA ALA A 17 -9.64 -6.25 -7.79
C ALA A 17 -9.14 -7.60 -7.26
N LEU A 18 -10.01 -8.38 -6.58
CA LEU A 18 -9.68 -9.73 -6.12
C LEU A 18 -9.51 -10.70 -7.30
N ASP A 19 -10.38 -10.64 -8.30
CA ASP A 19 -10.31 -11.50 -9.48
C ASP A 19 -9.06 -11.19 -10.33
N GLU A 20 -8.70 -9.92 -10.52
CA GLU A 20 -7.45 -9.54 -11.17
C GLU A 20 -6.22 -9.97 -10.36
N THR A 21 -6.28 -9.90 -9.02
CA THR A 21 -5.19 -10.43 -8.17
C THR A 21 -5.01 -11.93 -8.36
N ARG A 22 -6.09 -12.69 -8.43
CA ARG A 22 -6.06 -14.14 -8.68
C ARG A 22 -5.49 -14.46 -10.06
N ARG A 23 -6.01 -13.82 -11.12
CA ARG A 23 -5.54 -14.00 -12.50
C ARG A 23 -4.06 -13.65 -12.64
N ALA A 24 -3.61 -12.55 -12.04
CA ALA A 24 -2.21 -12.14 -12.07
C ALA A 24 -1.30 -13.18 -11.42
N ALA A 25 -1.72 -13.77 -10.29
CA ALA A 25 -0.98 -14.83 -9.63
C ALA A 25 -0.88 -16.11 -10.48
N GLU A 26 -1.96 -16.52 -11.14
CA GLU A 26 -1.99 -17.66 -12.07
C GLU A 26 -1.05 -17.44 -13.28
N GLU A 27 -0.96 -16.20 -13.75
CA GLU A 27 -0.11 -15.78 -14.87
C GLU A 27 1.34 -15.46 -14.45
N GLY A 28 1.67 -15.54 -13.15
CA GLY A 28 3.01 -15.25 -12.64
C GLY A 28 3.44 -13.79 -12.77
N ARG A 29 2.49 -12.84 -12.76
CA ARG A 29 2.74 -11.39 -12.88
C ARG A 29 2.15 -10.61 -11.71
N SER A 30 2.53 -9.34 -11.59
CA SER A 30 1.83 -8.40 -10.70
C SER A 30 0.45 -8.05 -11.24
N ALA A 31 -0.48 -7.84 -10.31
CA ALA A 31 -1.82 -7.36 -10.63
C ALA A 31 -1.78 -5.90 -11.11
N ARG A 32 -2.76 -5.48 -11.91
CA ARG A 32 -2.87 -4.13 -12.45
C ARG A 32 -4.19 -3.48 -12.05
N TYR A 33 -4.18 -2.16 -11.93
CA TYR A 33 -5.38 -1.38 -11.65
C TYR A 33 -5.27 0.01 -12.26
N ARG A 34 -6.41 0.67 -12.46
CA ARG A 34 -6.46 2.08 -12.81
C ARG A 34 -6.51 2.90 -11.52
N ASN A 35 -5.52 3.75 -11.29
CA ASN A 35 -5.46 4.57 -10.08
C ASN A 35 -6.43 5.78 -10.15
N GLU A 36 -6.49 6.55 -9.06
CA GLU A 36 -7.43 7.67 -8.92
C GLU A 36 -7.16 8.84 -9.89
N ILE A 37 -5.97 8.90 -10.50
CA ILE A 37 -5.64 9.86 -11.58
C ILE A 37 -5.85 9.27 -12.99
N GLY A 38 -6.45 8.08 -13.08
CA GLY A 38 -6.83 7.46 -14.34
C GLY A 38 -5.70 6.77 -15.10
N VAL A 39 -4.58 6.47 -14.44
CA VAL A 39 -3.39 5.83 -15.01
C VAL A 39 -3.34 4.35 -14.64
N ASP A 40 -2.94 3.51 -15.58
CA ASP A 40 -2.70 2.09 -15.34
C ASP A 40 -1.44 1.90 -14.49
N ALA A 41 -1.62 1.30 -13.32
CA ALA A 41 -0.58 1.07 -12.32
C ALA A 41 -0.39 -0.43 -12.07
N ARG A 42 0.84 -0.79 -11.69
CA ARG A 42 1.17 -2.10 -11.14
C ARG A 42 0.85 -2.09 -9.65
N ALA A 43 0.18 -3.12 -9.17
CA ALA A 43 0.03 -3.35 -7.75
C ALA A 43 1.19 -4.20 -7.26
N ASP A 44 2.20 -3.49 -6.79
CA ASP A 44 3.33 -4.10 -6.12
C ASP A 44 2.91 -4.80 -4.83
N THR A 45 3.56 -5.92 -4.58
CA THR A 45 3.44 -6.67 -3.34
C THR A 45 4.76 -6.57 -2.58
N ARG A 46 4.73 -6.76 -1.25
CA ARG A 46 5.98 -6.86 -0.48
C ARG A 46 6.90 -7.94 -1.05
N ALA A 47 6.35 -9.09 -1.45
CA ALA A 47 7.12 -10.19 -2.02
C ALA A 47 7.80 -9.78 -3.34
N SER A 48 7.08 -9.15 -4.28
CA SER A 48 7.65 -8.70 -5.55
C SER A 48 8.72 -7.63 -5.36
N LEU A 49 8.49 -6.66 -4.46
CA LEU A 49 9.50 -5.63 -4.16
C LEU A 49 10.75 -6.21 -3.47
N THR A 50 10.58 -7.23 -2.62
CA THR A 50 11.71 -7.93 -1.99
C THR A 50 12.52 -8.66 -3.06
N ALA A 51 11.87 -9.38 -3.97
CA ALA A 51 12.53 -10.05 -5.09
C ALA A 51 13.26 -9.05 -6.02
N ASP A 52 12.64 -7.91 -6.32
CA ASP A 52 13.27 -6.84 -7.11
C ASP A 52 14.53 -6.30 -6.41
N CYS A 53 14.51 -6.14 -5.07
CA CYS A 53 15.68 -5.73 -4.28
C CYS A 53 16.79 -6.80 -4.31
N GLU A 54 16.44 -8.06 -4.09
CA GLU A 54 17.39 -9.18 -4.09
C GLU A 54 18.07 -9.35 -5.45
N ALA A 55 17.31 -9.25 -6.54
CA ALA A 55 17.82 -9.27 -7.91
C ALA A 55 18.83 -8.13 -8.19
N ALA A 56 18.68 -7.00 -7.48
CA ALA A 56 19.62 -5.88 -7.54
C ALA A 56 20.81 -6.00 -6.55
N GLY A 57 20.93 -7.11 -5.82
CA GLY A 57 21.98 -7.31 -4.81
C GLY A 57 21.76 -6.50 -3.53
N LEU A 58 20.50 -6.14 -3.24
CA LEU A 58 20.09 -5.45 -2.04
C LEU A 58 19.34 -6.40 -1.10
N GLU A 59 19.50 -6.20 0.20
CA GLU A 59 18.75 -6.88 1.26
C GLU A 59 17.75 -5.91 1.89
N VAL A 60 16.48 -6.30 1.98
CA VAL A 60 15.44 -5.49 2.63
C VAL A 60 15.68 -5.49 4.15
N ALA A 61 15.95 -4.31 4.71
CA ALA A 61 16.19 -4.10 6.13
C ALA A 61 14.90 -3.75 6.90
N ALA A 62 14.00 -3.00 6.28
CA ALA A 62 12.71 -2.62 6.88
C ALA A 62 11.67 -2.32 5.80
N TRP A 63 10.40 -2.32 6.19
CA TRP A 63 9.31 -1.84 5.36
C TRP A 63 8.20 -1.24 6.20
N TYR A 64 7.50 -0.27 5.61
CA TYR A 64 6.44 0.48 6.27
C TYR A 64 5.22 0.60 5.37
N GLY A 65 4.04 0.46 5.97
CA GLY A 65 2.78 0.83 5.36
C GLY A 65 2.59 2.33 5.40
N ILE A 66 2.14 2.93 4.31
CA ILE A 66 1.96 4.38 4.18
C ILE A 66 0.48 4.66 3.91
N ARG A 67 -0.05 5.70 4.56
CA ARG A 67 -1.47 6.07 4.56
C ARG A 67 -2.36 4.92 5.04
N VAL A 68 -2.14 4.47 6.27
CA VAL A 68 -2.95 3.39 6.86
C VAL A 68 -4.27 3.95 7.41
N ALA A 69 -4.23 5.09 8.09
CA ALA A 69 -5.42 5.72 8.68
C ALA A 69 -6.05 6.78 7.77
N SER A 70 -5.23 7.47 6.98
CA SER A 70 -5.62 8.63 6.17
C SER A 70 -5.99 8.30 4.72
N ASP A 71 -6.15 7.02 4.38
CA ASP A 71 -6.38 6.64 2.98
C ASP A 71 -7.73 7.12 2.42
N ASP A 72 -8.75 7.10 3.26
CA ASP A 72 -10.14 7.42 2.92
C ASP A 72 -10.55 8.87 3.25
N VAL A 73 -9.60 9.70 3.67
CA VAL A 73 -9.83 11.13 3.88
C VAL A 73 -10.08 11.81 2.52
N PRO A 74 -11.24 12.47 2.31
CA PRO A 74 -11.54 13.21 1.08
C PRO A 74 -10.52 14.34 0.83
N VAL A 75 -10.23 14.63 -0.44
CA VAL A 75 -9.26 15.67 -0.83
C VAL A 75 -9.71 17.07 -0.41
N GLU A 76 -11.02 17.26 -0.31
CA GLU A 76 -11.71 18.50 0.05
C GLU A 76 -11.75 18.70 1.57
N GLN A 77 -11.47 17.65 2.36
CA GLN A 77 -11.36 17.77 3.79
C GLN A 77 -10.06 18.50 4.13
N PRO A 78 -10.11 19.61 4.89
CA PRO A 78 -8.91 20.32 5.29
C PRO A 78 -8.02 19.41 6.13
N ALA A 79 -6.71 19.51 5.93
CA ALA A 79 -5.75 18.80 6.77
C ALA A 79 -5.90 19.27 8.23
N PRO A 80 -5.81 18.36 9.21
CA PRO A 80 -5.77 18.75 10.62
C PRO A 80 -4.53 19.62 10.88
N ASP A 81 -4.62 20.47 11.90
CA ASP A 81 -3.54 21.33 12.36
C ASP A 81 -3.22 21.07 13.84
N GLY A 82 -2.20 21.77 14.36
CA GLY A 82 -1.84 21.74 15.78
C GLY A 82 -1.64 20.33 16.35
N GLU A 83 -2.31 20.06 17.49
CA GLU A 83 -2.20 18.80 18.22
C GLU A 83 -2.83 17.62 17.46
N ASP A 84 -3.89 17.86 16.69
CA ASP A 84 -4.55 16.81 15.91
C ASP A 84 -3.65 16.32 14.77
N LEU A 85 -2.89 17.22 14.14
CA LEU A 85 -1.88 16.84 13.15
C LEU A 85 -0.77 16.00 13.79
N ALA A 86 -0.27 16.41 14.96
CA ALA A 86 0.75 15.65 15.68
C ALA A 86 0.27 14.24 16.06
N ALA A 87 -0.98 14.13 16.54
CA ALA A 87 -1.60 12.85 16.88
C ALA A 87 -1.79 11.97 15.64
N LEU A 88 -2.26 12.53 14.52
CA LEU A 88 -2.41 11.80 13.26
C LEU A 88 -1.07 11.22 12.79
N LEU A 89 0.00 12.02 12.81
CA LEU A 89 1.32 11.58 12.39
C LEU A 89 1.87 10.45 13.27
N ASP A 90 1.74 10.56 14.59
CA ASP A 90 2.15 9.49 15.53
C ASP A 90 1.34 8.21 15.31
N VAL A 91 0.04 8.32 15.06
CA VAL A 91 -0.81 7.16 14.71
C VAL A 91 -0.36 6.52 13.41
N GLU A 92 -0.13 7.30 12.34
CA GLU A 92 0.33 6.79 11.05
C GLU A 92 1.70 6.12 11.13
N GLU A 93 2.65 6.68 11.90
CA GLU A 93 3.97 6.07 12.08
C GLU A 93 3.87 4.72 12.81
N ARG A 94 3.05 4.63 13.85
CA ARG A 94 2.85 3.38 14.60
C ARG A 94 2.11 2.33 13.76
N LEU A 95 1.04 2.72 13.07
CA LEU A 95 0.32 1.80 12.17
C LEU A 95 1.23 1.35 11.03
N GLY A 96 1.99 2.26 10.44
CA GLY A 96 2.89 1.99 9.33
C GLY A 96 4.08 1.10 9.69
N SER A 97 4.47 1.01 10.96
CA SER A 97 5.57 0.16 11.43
C SER A 97 5.12 -1.16 12.07
N THR A 98 3.84 -1.32 12.40
CA THR A 98 3.34 -2.44 13.23
C THR A 98 2.50 -3.43 12.42
N ASP A 99 2.80 -4.73 12.51
CA ASP A 99 1.92 -5.78 11.99
C ASP A 99 0.68 -5.96 12.89
N PRO A 100 -0.50 -6.28 12.33
CA PRO A 100 -0.77 -6.47 10.90
C PRO A 100 -1.08 -5.15 10.16
N TYR A 101 -1.16 -4.03 10.87
CA TYR A 101 -1.70 -2.76 10.35
C TYR A 101 -0.93 -2.22 9.14
N ARG A 102 0.39 -2.30 9.16
CA ARG A 102 1.23 -1.82 8.05
C ARG A 102 0.96 -2.49 6.71
N ALA A 103 0.34 -3.67 6.70
CA ALA A 103 -0.08 -4.35 5.45
C ALA A 103 -1.32 -3.70 4.80
N LEU A 104 -2.06 -2.85 5.52
CA LEU A 104 -3.23 -2.14 5.01
C LEU A 104 -2.88 -0.82 4.31
N GLY A 105 -1.63 -0.36 4.42
CA GLY A 105 -1.15 0.86 3.76
C GLY A 105 -1.35 0.78 2.25
N THR A 106 -1.77 1.89 1.65
CA THR A 106 -2.01 1.94 0.20
C THR A 106 -0.76 2.19 -0.62
N LEU A 107 0.28 2.68 0.04
CA LEU A 107 1.64 2.68 -0.46
C LEU A 107 2.52 1.90 0.52
N VAL A 108 3.66 1.41 0.01
CA VAL A 108 4.67 0.73 0.80
C VAL A 108 6.00 1.45 0.65
N HIS A 109 6.68 1.70 1.76
CA HIS A 109 8.05 2.17 1.77
C HIS A 109 8.97 1.00 2.13
N VAL A 110 9.97 0.72 1.29
CA VAL A 110 10.96 -0.34 1.53
C VAL A 110 12.33 0.29 1.73
N VAL A 111 12.99 -0.08 2.82
CA VAL A 111 14.38 0.30 3.11
C VAL A 111 15.25 -0.91 2.83
N ALA A 112 16.14 -0.80 1.84
CA ALA A 112 17.07 -1.85 1.46
C ALA A 112 18.52 -1.37 1.53
N ARG A 113 19.44 -2.27 1.87
CA ARG A 113 20.88 -2.00 1.96
C ARG A 113 21.63 -2.90 0.99
N ARG A 114 22.76 -2.43 0.46
CA ARG A 114 23.64 -3.30 -0.34
C ARG A 114 24.16 -4.44 0.54
N GLY A 115 24.06 -5.67 0.04
CA GLY A 115 24.72 -6.81 0.68
C GLY A 115 26.22 -6.54 0.77
N GLY A 116 26.81 -6.77 1.94
CA GLY A 116 28.26 -6.70 2.16
C GLY A 116 28.98 -7.84 1.46
#